data_AF-A0A935GNP5-F1
#
_entry.id   AF-A0A935GNP5-F1
#
_cell.length_a   1.000
_cell.length_b   1.000
_cell.length_c   1.000
_cell.angle_alpha   90.00
_cell.angle_beta   90.00
_cell.angle_gamma   90.00
#
_symmetry.space_group_name_H-M   'P 1'
#
loop_
_entity.id
_entity.type
_entity.pdbx_description
1 polymer ?
#
loop_
_entity_poly.entity_id
_entity_poly.type
_entity_poly.pdbx_seq_one_letter_code
_entity_poly.pdbx_strand_id
1 'polypeptide(L)'
;MKRTVFAIALALGTTAALAQAPAPAAAPGVSVPAAKCEPKPVYPGVKAIQDDDKREAFTKALKNYQDCVKAYVAERKAFIEASNNGIRAAVEEHNAVMNKFRDDQEKAKKELGQ
;
A
#
# COMPACT_ATOMS: atom_id res chain seq x y z
N MET A 1 51.64 36.78 -42.63
CA MET A 1 51.24 35.57 -43.39
C MET A 1 50.81 34.50 -42.41
N LYS A 2 49.81 33.70 -42.82
CA LYS A 2 49.05 32.69 -42.08
C LYS A 2 49.92 31.59 -41.44
N ARG A 3 49.51 31.07 -40.27
CA ARG A 3 49.07 29.68 -40.07
C ARG A 3 48.71 29.37 -38.60
N THR A 4 47.44 29.05 -38.41
CA THR A 4 46.78 28.34 -37.32
C THR A 4 47.50 27.05 -36.92
N VAL A 5 47.62 26.77 -35.62
CA VAL A 5 47.44 25.41 -35.05
C VAL A 5 46.80 25.53 -33.66
N PHE A 6 45.56 25.07 -33.58
CA PHE A 6 44.82 24.68 -32.37
C PHE A 6 45.27 23.28 -31.98
N ALA A 7 45.61 23.00 -30.71
CA ALA A 7 45.77 21.63 -30.22
C ALA A 7 45.81 21.51 -28.68
N ILE A 8 44.86 20.71 -28.14
CA ILE A 8 45.00 19.80 -26.97
C ILE A 8 44.94 20.49 -25.57
N ALA A 9 44.15 20.11 -24.57
CA ALA A 9 43.35 18.91 -24.30
C ALA A 9 42.06 19.26 -23.51
N LEU A 10 41.00 18.55 -23.86
CA LEU A 10 39.76 18.42 -23.11
C LEU A 10 39.94 17.36 -22.00
N ALA A 11 39.31 17.63 -20.85
CA ALA A 11 38.72 16.66 -19.89
C ALA A 11 39.72 15.76 -19.11
N LEU A 12 39.57 15.47 -17.82
CA LEU A 12 38.38 15.05 -17.10
C LEU A 12 38.51 15.43 -15.62
N GLY A 13 38.04 16.62 -15.26
CA GLY A 13 37.70 16.95 -13.88
C GLY A 13 36.20 16.72 -13.69
N THR A 14 35.79 15.51 -13.35
CA THR A 14 34.48 15.27 -12.74
C THR A 14 34.65 14.24 -11.64
N THR A 15 34.93 14.75 -10.44
CA THR A 15 34.67 14.04 -9.18
C THR A 15 33.30 13.40 -9.26
N ALA A 16 33.25 12.08 -9.11
CA ALA A 16 32.02 11.32 -8.99
C ALA A 16 31.20 11.88 -7.82
N ALA A 17 30.25 12.77 -8.12
CA ALA A 17 29.17 13.09 -7.22
C ALA A 17 28.31 11.84 -7.12
N LEU A 18 28.56 11.02 -6.09
CA LEU A 18 27.64 10.00 -5.66
C LEU A 18 26.32 10.69 -5.36
N ALA A 19 25.37 10.62 -6.30
CA ALA A 19 24.01 11.03 -6.09
C ALA A 19 23.45 10.17 -4.94
N GLN A 20 23.48 10.72 -3.72
CA GLN A 20 22.74 10.18 -2.60
C GLN A 20 21.27 10.30 -2.94
N ALA A 21 20.68 9.21 -3.44
CA ALA A 21 19.24 9.12 -3.56
C ALA A 21 18.65 9.31 -2.15
N PRO A 22 17.73 10.27 -1.94
CA PRO A 22 17.15 10.49 -0.63
C PRO A 22 16.47 9.19 -0.17
N ALA A 23 16.78 8.79 1.06
CA ALA A 23 16.14 7.64 1.68
C ALA A 23 14.61 7.82 1.63
N PRO A 24 13.83 6.78 1.28
CA PRO A 24 12.37 6.89 1.24
C PRO A 24 11.88 7.38 2.60
N ALA A 25 11.16 8.50 2.61
CA ALA A 25 10.53 9.00 3.82
C ALA A 25 9.60 7.90 4.37
N ALA A 26 9.74 7.58 5.66
CA ALA A 26 8.86 6.64 6.33
C ALA A 26 7.41 7.09 6.11
N ALA A 27 6.59 6.21 5.53
CA ALA A 27 5.19 6.52 5.29
C ALA A 27 4.52 6.91 6.62
N PRO A 28 3.73 7.99 6.66
CA PRO A 28 3.01 8.37 7.87
C PRO A 28 2.15 7.19 8.32
N GLY A 29 2.21 6.88 9.62
CA GLY A 29 1.46 5.76 10.19
C GLY A 29 -0.03 5.91 9.86
N VAL A 30 -0.58 4.98 9.08
CA VAL A 30 -2.01 4.98 8.75
C VAL A 30 -2.78 4.58 10.01
N SER A 31 -3.54 5.51 10.59
CA SER A 31 -4.41 5.19 11.72
C SER A 31 -5.65 4.45 11.21
N VAL A 32 -5.88 3.24 11.71
CA VAL A 32 -7.12 2.50 11.45
C VAL A 32 -8.21 3.01 12.39
N PRO A 33 -9.36 3.52 11.90
CA PRO A 33 -10.44 3.97 12.77
C PRO A 33 -10.95 2.83 13.64
N ALA A 34 -11.10 3.04 14.95
CA ALA A 34 -11.65 2.02 15.83
C ALA A 34 -13.15 1.78 15.58
N ALA A 35 -13.62 0.56 15.83
CA ALA A 35 -15.05 0.24 15.81
C ALA A 35 -15.80 1.03 16.91
N LYS A 36 -16.75 1.87 16.52
CA LYS A 36 -17.55 2.69 17.44
C LYS A 36 -18.80 1.96 17.95
N CYS A 37 -18.66 0.67 18.27
CA CYS A 37 -19.75 -0.18 18.72
C CYS A 37 -19.94 -0.05 20.23
N GLU A 38 -20.76 0.91 20.64
CA GLU A 38 -21.13 1.14 22.03
C GLU A 38 -22.67 1.24 22.16
N PRO A 39 -23.25 0.85 23.31
CA PRO A 39 -22.57 0.28 24.47
C PRO A 39 -22.18 -1.18 24.24
N LYS A 40 -21.02 -1.57 24.78
CA LYS A 40 -20.67 -2.99 24.93
C LYS A 40 -21.66 -3.67 25.87
N PRO A 41 -22.33 -4.75 25.43
CA PRO A 41 -23.30 -5.45 26.26
C PRO A 41 -22.58 -6.09 27.46
N VAL A 42 -23.09 -5.84 28.65
CA VAL A 42 -22.60 -6.44 29.90
C VAL A 42 -23.51 -7.59 30.27
N TYR A 43 -22.92 -8.75 30.58
CA TYR A 43 -23.69 -9.91 31.00
C TYR A 43 -24.41 -9.59 32.32
N PRO A 44 -25.75 -9.76 32.40
CA PRO A 44 -26.54 -9.31 33.55
C PRO A 44 -26.39 -10.22 34.78
N GLY A 45 -25.69 -11.35 34.67
CA GLY A 45 -25.51 -12.31 35.74
C GLY A 45 -26.59 -13.39 35.77
N VAL A 46 -26.29 -14.49 36.47
CA VAL A 46 -27.10 -15.73 36.45
C VAL A 46 -28.52 -15.52 36.99
N LYS A 47 -28.71 -14.66 37.99
CA LYS A 47 -30.05 -14.40 38.55
C LYS A 47 -30.90 -13.56 37.61
N ALA A 48 -30.32 -12.51 37.02
CA ALA A 48 -31.06 -11.60 36.16
C ALA A 48 -31.43 -12.22 34.81
N ILE A 49 -30.64 -13.18 34.30
CA ILE A 49 -30.97 -13.85 33.02
C ILE A 49 -32.14 -14.84 33.12
N GLN A 50 -32.54 -15.22 34.34
CA GLN A 50 -33.72 -16.05 34.57
C GLN A 50 -35.02 -15.28 34.35
N ASP A 51 -34.97 -13.95 34.41
CA ASP A 51 -36.07 -13.06 34.04
C ASP A 51 -36.12 -12.92 32.50
N ASP A 52 -37.28 -13.16 31.93
CA ASP A 52 -37.49 -13.20 30.48
C ASP A 52 -37.22 -11.84 29.82
N ASP A 53 -37.70 -10.75 30.42
CA ASP A 53 -37.53 -9.40 29.89
C ASP A 53 -36.05 -8.99 29.93
N LYS A 54 -35.34 -9.32 31.02
CA LYS A 54 -33.90 -9.06 31.14
C LYS A 54 -33.09 -9.87 30.14
N ARG A 55 -33.45 -11.13 29.92
CA ARG A 55 -32.79 -11.99 28.92
C ARG A 55 -33.01 -11.49 27.50
N GLU A 56 -34.23 -11.09 27.16
CA GLU A 56 -34.54 -10.55 25.84
C GLU A 56 -33.80 -9.23 25.58
N ALA A 57 -33.82 -8.31 26.56
CA ALA A 57 -33.10 -7.04 26.47
C ALA A 57 -31.60 -7.25 26.25
N PHE A 58 -30.98 -8.19 27.00
CA PHE A 58 -29.58 -8.54 26.81
C PHE A 58 -29.31 -9.15 25.43
N THR A 59 -30.18 -10.07 24.97
CA THR A 59 -30.05 -10.73 23.66
C THR A 59 -30.12 -9.71 22.52
N LYS A 60 -31.04 -8.74 22.61
CA LYS A 60 -31.16 -7.64 21.65
C LYS A 60 -29.93 -6.74 21.66
N ALA A 61 -29.44 -6.36 22.84
CA ALA A 61 -28.22 -5.56 22.98
C ALA A 61 -27.00 -6.28 22.39
N LEU A 62 -26.87 -7.59 22.66
CA LEU A 62 -25.82 -8.43 22.11
C LEU A 62 -25.88 -8.51 20.59
N LYS A 63 -27.07 -8.73 20.02
CA LYS A 63 -27.27 -8.76 18.58
C LYS A 63 -26.89 -7.43 17.93
N ASN A 64 -27.34 -6.30 18.49
CA ASN A 64 -27.00 -4.97 17.97
C ASN A 64 -25.48 -4.73 17.97
N TYR A 65 -24.80 -5.11 19.06
CA TYR A 65 -23.34 -5.01 19.14
C TYR A 65 -22.65 -5.89 18.09
N GLN A 66 -23.07 -7.14 17.94
CA GLN A 66 -22.52 -8.05 16.92
C GLN A 66 -22.72 -7.52 15.50
N ASP A 67 -23.91 -7.00 15.20
CA ASP A 67 -24.23 -6.49 13.87
C ASP A 67 -23.41 -5.22 13.56
N CYS A 68 -23.18 -4.35 14.56
CA CYS A 68 -22.25 -3.23 14.44
C CYS A 68 -20.82 -3.69 14.14
N VAL A 69 -20.29 -4.66 14.90
CA VAL A 69 -18.91 -5.15 14.70
C VAL A 69 -18.78 -5.79 13.32
N LYS A 70 -19.76 -6.57 12.87
CA LYS A 70 -19.77 -7.15 11.51
C LYS A 70 -19.75 -6.08 10.43
N ALA A 71 -20.55 -5.02 10.57
CA ALA A 71 -20.57 -3.91 9.63
C ALA A 71 -19.19 -3.24 9.53
N TYR A 72 -18.57 -2.94 10.68
CA TYR A 72 -17.21 -2.39 10.73
C TYR A 72 -16.19 -3.31 10.03
N VAL A 73 -16.22 -4.61 10.33
CA VAL A 73 -15.30 -5.59 9.69
C VAL A 73 -15.53 -5.66 8.18
N ALA A 74 -16.79 -5.65 7.71
CA ALA A 74 -17.11 -5.66 6.29
C ALA A 74 -16.56 -4.42 5.58
N GLU A 75 -16.73 -3.24 6.18
CA GLU A 75 -16.19 -1.99 5.64
C GLU A 75 -14.65 -2.03 5.53
N ARG A 76 -13.97 -2.53 6.57
CA ARG A 76 -12.51 -2.65 6.56
C ARG A 76 -12.01 -3.67 5.55
N LYS A 77 -12.71 -4.79 5.36
CA LYS A 77 -12.39 -5.77 4.31
C LYS A 77 -12.50 -5.15 2.92
N ALA A 78 -13.57 -4.40 2.64
CA ALA A 78 -13.73 -3.71 1.36
C ALA A 78 -12.58 -2.72 1.09
N PHE A 79 -12.15 -1.96 2.11
CA PHE A 79 -11.00 -1.06 1.98
C PHE A 79 -9.69 -1.80 1.69
N ILE A 80 -9.44 -2.92 2.36
CA ILE A 80 -8.26 -3.76 2.14
C ILE A 80 -8.26 -4.34 0.72
N GLU A 81 -9.41 -4.84 0.25
CA GLU A 81 -9.56 -5.37 -1.10
C GLU A 81 -9.29 -4.31 -2.17
N ALA A 82 -9.85 -3.11 -2.00
CA ALA A 82 -9.58 -1.99 -2.91
C ALA A 82 -8.08 -1.61 -2.91
N SER A 83 -7.45 -1.57 -1.75
CA SER A 83 -6.01 -1.28 -1.62
C SER A 83 -5.17 -2.35 -2.31
N ASN A 84 -5.49 -3.63 -2.10
CA ASN A 84 -4.80 -4.75 -2.74
C ASN A 84 -4.98 -4.77 -4.26
N ASN A 85 -6.16 -4.36 -4.77
CA ASN A 85 -6.37 -4.18 -6.20
C ASN A 85 -5.43 -3.12 -6.78
N GLY A 86 -5.29 -1.98 -6.09
CA GLY A 86 -4.34 -0.93 -6.50
C GLY A 86 -2.90 -1.41 -6.51
N ILE A 87 -2.47 -2.14 -5.47
CA ILE A 87 -1.13 -2.74 -5.39
C ILE A 87 -0.90 -3.70 -6.57
N ARG A 88 -1.85 -4.60 -6.85
CA ARG A 88 -1.75 -5.54 -7.97
C ARG A 88 -1.62 -4.81 -9.31
N ALA A 89 -2.44 -3.81 -9.57
CA ALA A 89 -2.38 -3.03 -10.80
C ALA A 89 -1.01 -2.35 -10.98
N ALA A 90 -0.45 -1.77 -9.92
CA ALA A 90 0.88 -1.15 -9.97
C ALA A 90 1.99 -2.18 -10.26
N VAL A 91 1.90 -3.38 -9.69
CA VAL A 91 2.84 -4.48 -9.96
C VAL A 91 2.72 -4.96 -11.42
N GLU A 92 1.50 -5.10 -11.93
CA GLU A 92 1.25 -5.48 -13.32
C GLU A 92 1.83 -4.46 -14.31
N GLU A 93 1.62 -3.17 -14.06
CA GLU A 93 2.18 -2.08 -14.85
C GLU A 93 3.72 -2.11 -14.83
N HIS A 94 4.31 -2.24 -13.64
CA HIS A 94 5.77 -2.36 -13.50
C HIS A 94 6.32 -3.53 -14.32
N ASN A 95 5.71 -4.71 -14.19
CA ASN A 95 6.13 -5.91 -14.91
C ASN A 95 5.99 -5.72 -16.43
N ALA A 96 4.92 -5.07 -16.90
CA ALA A 96 4.74 -4.77 -18.32
C ALA A 96 5.86 -3.86 -18.86
N VAL A 97 6.20 -2.80 -18.11
CA VAL A 97 7.29 -1.88 -18.46
C VAL A 97 8.64 -2.60 -18.50
N MET A 98 8.95 -3.39 -17.47
CA MET A 98 10.23 -4.11 -17.40
C MET A 98 10.37 -5.18 -18.48
N ASN A 99 9.30 -5.90 -18.80
CA ASN A 99 9.28 -6.84 -19.91
C ASN A 99 9.52 -6.13 -21.25
N LYS A 100 8.88 -4.98 -21.48
CA LYS A 100 9.11 -4.19 -22.68
C LYS A 100 10.58 -3.75 -22.81
N PHE A 101 11.20 -3.31 -21.72
CA PHE A 101 12.64 -2.98 -21.75
C PHE A 101 13.51 -4.18 -22.08
N ARG A 102 13.20 -5.37 -21.53
CA ARG A 102 13.93 -6.60 -21.88
C ARG A 102 13.79 -6.92 -23.37
N ASP A 103 12.58 -6.85 -23.91
CA ASP A 103 12.31 -7.14 -25.32
C ASP A 103 13.01 -6.14 -26.25
N ASP A 104 12.99 -4.85 -25.90
CA ASP A 104 13.67 -3.80 -26.65
C ASP A 104 15.20 -4.01 -26.61
N GLN A 105 15.77 -4.42 -25.47
CA GLN A 105 17.19 -4.76 -25.35
C GLN A 105 17.58 -6.00 -26.18
N GLU A 106 16.76 -7.05 -26.18
CA GLU A 106 17.02 -8.25 -26.98
C GLU A 106 16.97 -7.96 -28.48
N LYS A 107 16.02 -7.13 -28.93
CA LYS A 107 15.96 -6.68 -30.32
C LYS A 107 17.21 -5.89 -30.71
N ALA A 108 17.61 -4.94 -29.88
CA ALA A 108 18.82 -4.16 -30.13
C ALA A 108 20.08 -5.03 -30.21
N LYS A 109 20.22 -6.05 -29.34
CA LYS A 109 21.34 -7.01 -29.42
C LYS A 109 21.35 -7.76 -30.75
N LYS A 110 20.19 -8.28 -31.19
CA LYS A 110 20.05 -8.97 -32.47
C LYS A 110 20.38 -8.07 -33.66
N GLU A 111 19.95 -6.81 -33.64
CA GLU A 111 20.26 -5.82 -34.68
C GLU A 111 21.76 -5.47 -34.75
N LEU A 112 22.44 -5.47 -33.60
CA LEU A 112 23.89 -5.27 -33.50
C LEU A 112 24.70 -6.54 -33.85
N GLY A 113 24.05 -7.63 -34.25
CA GLY A 113 24.72 -8.89 -34.62
C GLY A 113 25.38 -9.61 -33.44
N GLN A 114 24.90 -9.37 -32.23
CA GLN A 114 25.34 -10.04 -30.99
C GLN A 114 24.50 -11.27 -30.65
#